data_AF-A0A101GJL3-F1
#
_entry.id   AF-A0A101GJL3-F1
#
_cell.length_a   1.000
_cell.length_b   1.000
_cell.length_c   1.000
_cell.angle_alpha   90.00
_cell.angle_beta   90.00
_cell.angle_gamma   90.00
#
_symmetry.space_group_name_H-M   'P 1'
#
loop_
_entity.id
_entity.type
_entity.pdbx_description
1 polymer ?
#
loop_
_entity_poly.entity_id
_entity_poly.type
_entity_poly.pdbx_seq_one_letter_code
_entity_poly.pdbx_strand_id
1 'polypeptide(L)'
;MKASRSDETRPWVLFGLFSAVAFWMHFYAIVPVAVLILHALLTRAGEIRSDVRSARNLVLSVVTFVVASLPLLIVTINLFLVRTASAPTFGIQGPGVVYQTLLQISGSSDWILIPFLILFLIGVAYTWREDRDGALLLILMMALPLAASLVLSSRMPMLPRYLIYLLPVYFIDVASAYPGLYALVRDGRAVYLAVAAAVLIGTPFLATYYTTPQKDDWRGFSTELAGMTGEGDLVVVLPRGLAGREHTGCRGAHGDPPLCVGSGRVE
;
A
#
# COMPACT_ATOMS: atom_id res chain seq x y z
N MET A 1 -12.54 -5.21 17.30
CA MET A 1 -12.64 -6.63 16.89
C MET A 1 -13.61 -7.39 17.77
N LYS A 2 -14.41 -8.32 17.22
CA LYS A 2 -15.27 -9.20 18.05
C LYS A 2 -14.44 -10.08 19.00
N ALA A 3 -13.29 -10.59 18.54
CA ALA A 3 -12.38 -11.42 19.36
C ALA A 3 -11.92 -10.72 20.65
N SER A 4 -11.55 -9.45 20.55
CA SER A 4 -11.17 -8.66 21.73
C SER A 4 -12.34 -8.32 22.67
N ARG A 5 -13.59 -8.40 22.19
CA ARG A 5 -14.78 -8.04 22.98
C ARG A 5 -15.43 -9.24 23.67
N SER A 6 -15.32 -10.44 23.09
CA SER A 6 -15.96 -11.65 23.65
C SER A 6 -15.00 -12.59 24.38
N ASP A 7 -13.68 -12.45 24.17
CA ASP A 7 -12.62 -13.34 24.67
C ASP A 7 -12.86 -14.85 24.48
N GLU A 8 -13.71 -15.20 23.51
CA GLU A 8 -13.97 -16.58 23.13
C GLU A 8 -12.82 -17.09 22.25
N THR A 9 -12.42 -18.35 22.43
CA THR A 9 -11.32 -18.96 21.68
C THR A 9 -11.58 -18.98 20.17
N ARG A 10 -12.81 -19.23 19.72
CA ARG A 10 -13.16 -19.37 18.31
C ARG A 10 -12.90 -18.08 17.50
N PRO A 11 -13.36 -16.89 17.92
CA PRO A 11 -13.00 -15.61 17.28
C PRO A 11 -11.50 -15.36 17.14
N TRP A 12 -10.68 -15.73 18.14
CA TRP A 12 -9.23 -15.56 18.09
C TRP A 12 -8.56 -16.50 17.08
N VAL A 13 -8.99 -17.77 17.01
CA VAL A 13 -8.51 -18.71 15.99
C VAL A 13 -8.90 -18.25 14.59
N LEU A 14 -10.15 -17.81 14.40
CA LEU A 14 -10.61 -17.27 13.12
C LEU A 14 -9.83 -16.01 12.72
N PHE A 15 -9.53 -15.13 13.67
CA PHE A 15 -8.67 -13.97 13.42
C PHE A 15 -7.29 -14.40 12.90
N GLY A 16 -6.64 -15.38 13.53
CA GLY A 16 -5.36 -15.92 13.08
C GLY A 16 -5.43 -16.52 11.67
N LEU A 17 -6.48 -17.30 11.39
CA LEU A 17 -6.69 -17.93 10.08
C LEU A 17 -6.96 -16.91 8.97
N PHE A 18 -7.85 -15.94 9.18
CA PHE A 18 -8.12 -14.90 8.19
C PHE A 18 -6.94 -13.95 7.99
N SER A 19 -6.15 -13.70 9.04
CA SER A 19 -4.88 -12.98 8.92
C SER A 19 -3.89 -13.72 8.03
N ALA A 20 -3.84 -15.05 8.14
CA ALA A 20 -3.00 -15.88 7.28
C ALA A 20 -3.48 -15.80 5.82
N VAL A 21 -4.79 -15.97 5.57
CA VAL A 21 -5.36 -15.83 4.23
C VAL A 21 -5.05 -14.46 3.64
N ALA A 22 -5.20 -13.38 4.40
CA ALA A 22 -4.85 -12.03 3.94
C ALA A 22 -3.37 -11.91 3.57
N PHE A 23 -2.48 -12.52 4.36
CA PHE A 23 -1.04 -12.56 4.09
C PHE A 23 -0.70 -13.38 2.83
N TRP A 24 -1.41 -14.49 2.59
CA TRP A 24 -1.33 -15.26 1.34
C TRP A 24 -1.75 -14.46 0.10
N MET A 25 -2.75 -13.59 0.24
CA MET A 25 -3.19 -12.71 -0.86
C MET A 25 -2.23 -11.53 -1.07
N HIS A 26 -1.66 -10.99 0.01
CA HIS A 26 -0.77 -9.85 -0.07
C HIS A 26 0.24 -9.84 1.09
N PHE A 27 1.53 -9.99 0.79
CA PHE A 27 2.59 -10.07 1.81
C PHE A 27 2.62 -8.86 2.76
N TYR A 28 2.28 -7.65 2.28
CA TYR A 28 2.22 -6.46 3.14
C TYR A 28 1.09 -6.51 4.17
N ALA A 29 0.13 -7.44 4.08
CA ALA A 29 -0.90 -7.63 5.10
C ALA A 29 -0.33 -8.02 6.47
N ILE A 30 0.94 -8.47 6.54
CA ILE A 30 1.63 -8.70 7.82
C ILE A 30 1.70 -7.42 8.67
N VAL A 31 1.79 -6.24 8.04
CA VAL A 31 1.88 -4.96 8.74
C VAL A 31 0.57 -4.64 9.48
N PRO A 32 -0.62 -4.57 8.83
CA PRO A 32 -1.86 -4.35 9.56
C PRO A 32 -2.15 -5.49 10.55
N VAL A 33 -1.80 -6.75 10.27
CA VAL A 33 -1.95 -7.85 11.24
C VAL A 33 -1.11 -7.59 12.50
N ALA A 34 0.14 -7.15 12.36
CA ALA A 34 0.99 -6.78 13.49
C ALA A 34 0.39 -5.61 14.29
N VAL A 35 -0.15 -4.59 13.61
CA VAL A 35 -0.84 -3.46 14.25
C VAL A 35 -2.08 -3.93 15.03
N LEU A 36 -2.86 -4.84 14.46
CA LEU A 36 -4.03 -5.42 15.12
C LEU A 36 -3.67 -6.21 16.39
N ILE A 37 -2.59 -7.00 16.34
CA ILE A 37 -2.07 -7.73 17.50
C ILE A 37 -1.56 -6.75 18.56
N LEU A 38 -0.84 -5.70 18.15
CA LEU A 38 -0.34 -4.67 19.05
C LEU A 38 -1.49 -3.90 19.71
N HIS A 39 -2.52 -3.51 18.95
CA HIS A 39 -3.71 -2.87 19.50
C HIS A 39 -4.38 -3.75 20.55
N ALA A 40 -4.58 -5.04 20.26
CA ALA A 40 -5.12 -6.00 21.21
C ALA A 40 -4.27 -6.13 22.49
N LEU A 41 -2.93 -6.13 22.36
CA LEU A 41 -2.01 -6.13 23.50
C LEU A 41 -2.15 -4.87 24.35
N LEU A 42 -2.25 -3.70 23.72
CA LEU A 42 -2.38 -2.42 24.43
C LEU A 42 -3.72 -2.32 25.15
N THR A 43 -4.83 -2.69 24.50
CA THR A 43 -6.17 -2.64 25.11
C THR A 43 -6.34 -3.66 26.24
N ARG A 44 -5.65 -4.81 26.16
CA ARG A 44 -5.72 -5.87 27.19
C ARG A 44 -4.53 -5.87 28.16
N ALA A 45 -3.66 -4.86 28.11
CA ALA A 45 -2.42 -4.84 28.90
C ALA A 45 -2.70 -4.94 30.41
N GLY A 46 -3.78 -4.32 30.89
CA GLY A 46 -4.21 -4.40 32.29
C GLY A 46 -4.60 -5.81 32.72
N GLU A 47 -5.39 -6.51 31.92
CA GLU A 47 -5.82 -7.91 32.16
C GLU A 47 -4.65 -8.88 32.09
N ILE A 48 -3.75 -8.70 31.11
CA ILE A 48 -2.57 -9.54 30.94
C ILE A 48 -1.58 -9.38 32.09
N ARG A 49 -1.48 -8.15 32.64
CA ARG A 49 -0.62 -7.87 33.78
C ARG A 49 -1.15 -8.50 35.08
N SER A 50 -2.47 -8.61 35.23
CA SER A 50 -3.08 -9.25 36.41
C SER A 50 -3.18 -10.77 36.28
N ASP A 51 -3.45 -11.30 35.09
CA ASP A 51 -3.49 -12.73 34.80
C ASP A 51 -2.89 -13.03 33.41
N VAL A 52 -1.70 -13.65 33.40
CA VAL A 52 -1.00 -14.06 32.17
C VAL A 52 -1.83 -15.03 31.34
N ARG A 53 -2.76 -15.79 31.93
CA ARG A 53 -3.64 -16.72 31.19
C ARG A 53 -4.61 -15.99 30.27
N SER A 54 -4.92 -14.72 30.53
CA SER A 54 -5.75 -13.90 29.62
C SER A 54 -5.10 -13.71 28.24
N ALA A 55 -3.78 -13.80 28.14
CA ALA A 55 -3.06 -13.75 26.86
C ALA A 55 -3.20 -15.03 26.02
N ARG A 56 -3.73 -16.13 26.59
CA ARG A 56 -3.79 -17.44 25.92
C ARG A 56 -4.45 -17.37 24.54
N ASN A 57 -5.59 -16.70 24.44
CA ASN A 57 -6.32 -16.64 23.18
C ASN A 57 -5.60 -15.79 22.12
N LEU A 58 -4.95 -14.70 22.54
CA LEU A 58 -4.10 -13.90 21.67
C LEU A 58 -2.93 -14.74 21.14
N VAL A 59 -2.22 -15.45 22.02
CA VAL A 59 -1.14 -16.37 21.64
C VAL A 59 -1.62 -17.43 20.66
N LEU A 60 -2.80 -18.00 20.90
CA LEU A 60 -3.40 -18.99 20.00
C LEU A 60 -3.65 -18.42 18.60
N SER A 61 -4.08 -17.17 18.49
CA SER A 61 -4.26 -16.50 17.19
C SER A 61 -2.93 -16.32 16.45
N VAL A 62 -1.86 -15.95 17.16
CA VAL A 62 -0.51 -15.79 16.60
C VAL A 62 0.03 -17.14 16.14
N VAL A 63 -0.10 -18.19 16.96
CA VAL A 63 0.30 -19.56 16.59
C VAL A 63 -0.46 -20.03 15.36
N THR A 64 -1.78 -19.80 15.32
CA THR A 64 -2.62 -20.16 14.16
C THR A 64 -2.14 -19.44 12.89
N PHE A 65 -1.87 -18.13 12.99
CA PHE A 65 -1.34 -17.34 11.87
C PHE A 65 0.00 -17.88 11.38
N VAL A 66 0.96 -18.14 12.30
CA VAL A 66 2.31 -18.62 11.98
C VAL A 66 2.26 -19.99 11.32
N VAL A 67 1.49 -20.94 11.89
CA VAL A 67 1.37 -22.29 11.34
C VAL A 67 0.74 -22.26 9.95
N ALA A 68 -0.34 -21.50 9.76
CA ALA A 68 -1.04 -21.39 8.48
C ALA A 68 -0.24 -20.61 7.41
N SER A 69 0.72 -19.77 7.82
CA SER A 69 1.52 -18.92 6.94
C SER A 69 2.98 -19.37 6.82
N LEU A 70 3.37 -20.46 7.46
CA LEU A 70 4.77 -20.88 7.61
C LEU A 70 5.57 -20.90 6.30
N PRO A 71 5.11 -21.54 5.21
CA PRO A 71 5.90 -21.56 3.97
C PRO A 71 6.09 -20.14 3.39
N LEU A 72 5.06 -19.31 3.49
CA LEU A 72 5.09 -17.95 2.97
C LEU A 72 5.97 -17.02 3.81
N LEU A 73 6.00 -17.22 5.12
CA LEU A 73 6.91 -16.49 6.03
C LEU A 73 8.37 -16.72 5.65
N ILE A 74 8.74 -17.98 5.36
CA ILE A 74 10.11 -18.32 4.91
C ILE A 74 10.46 -17.59 3.62
N VAL A 75 9.58 -17.64 2.61
CA VAL A 75 9.78 -16.94 1.33
C VAL A 75 9.89 -15.43 1.53
N THR A 76 9.04 -14.87 2.39
CA THR A 76 9.02 -13.43 2.69
C THR A 76 10.32 -12.98 3.33
N ILE A 77 10.79 -13.67 4.37
CA ILE A 77 12.04 -13.32 5.05
C ILE A 77 13.21 -13.35 4.07
N ASN A 78 13.32 -14.40 3.26
CA ASN A 78 14.39 -14.49 2.25
C ASN A 78 14.33 -13.34 1.24
N LEU A 79 13.14 -13.00 0.75
CA LEU A 79 12.97 -11.91 -0.21
C LEU A 79 13.34 -10.55 0.41
N PHE A 80 12.89 -10.28 1.63
CA PHE A 80 13.17 -9.01 2.32
C PHE A 80 14.66 -8.86 2.66
N LEU A 81 15.34 -9.94 3.06
CA LEU A 81 16.78 -9.94 3.29
C LEU A 81 17.55 -9.57 2.01
N VAL A 82 17.21 -10.19 0.88
CA VAL A 82 17.83 -9.86 -0.41
C VAL A 82 17.55 -8.40 -0.80
N ARG A 83 16.32 -7.92 -0.62
CA ARG A 83 15.91 -6.56 -1.03
C ARG A 83 16.49 -5.45 -0.16
N THR A 84 16.77 -5.73 1.11
CA THR A 84 17.33 -4.74 2.06
C THR A 84 18.86 -4.78 2.12
N ALA A 85 19.49 -5.81 1.54
CA ALA A 85 20.94 -5.93 1.43
C ALA A 85 21.54 -5.08 0.28
N SER A 86 20.72 -4.66 -0.68
CA SER A 86 21.14 -3.84 -1.83
C SER A 86 20.67 -2.38 -1.70
N ALA A 87 21.49 -1.43 -2.15
CA ALA A 87 21.09 -0.02 -2.21
C ALA A 87 19.82 0.18 -3.06
N PRO A 88 18.90 1.08 -2.69
CA PRO A 88 17.67 1.29 -3.44
C PRO A 88 17.97 1.83 -4.86
N THR A 89 17.49 1.13 -5.88
CA THR A 89 17.77 1.48 -7.28
C THR A 89 16.67 2.31 -7.96
N PHE A 90 15.43 2.30 -7.44
CA PHE A 90 14.27 3.03 -7.99
C PHE A 90 13.21 3.21 -6.91
N GLY A 91 12.59 4.36 -6.67
CA GLY A 91 11.45 4.47 -5.73
C GLY A 91 11.45 5.75 -4.91
N ILE A 92 10.40 5.98 -4.12
CA ILE A 92 10.28 7.16 -3.27
C ILE A 92 10.97 6.89 -1.94
N GLN A 93 11.72 7.86 -1.42
CA GLN A 93 12.46 7.77 -0.18
C GLN A 93 12.10 8.89 0.79
N GLY A 94 12.30 8.62 2.08
CA GLY A 94 12.14 9.61 3.13
C GLY A 94 10.70 10.14 3.25
N PRO A 95 10.51 11.41 3.67
CA PRO A 95 9.19 12.00 3.87
C PRO A 95 8.30 12.00 2.62
N GLY A 96 8.90 11.92 1.43
CA GLY A 96 8.18 11.81 0.17
C GLY A 96 7.25 10.58 0.13
N VAL A 97 7.59 9.49 0.82
CA VAL A 97 6.75 8.28 0.86
C VAL A 97 5.41 8.57 1.52
N VAL A 98 5.41 9.32 2.62
CA VAL A 98 4.20 9.68 3.36
C VAL A 98 3.35 10.62 2.51
N TYR A 99 3.95 11.69 1.98
CA TYR A 99 3.24 12.65 1.14
C TYR A 99 2.62 11.98 -0.09
N GLN A 100 3.40 11.19 -0.83
CA GLN A 100 2.93 10.51 -2.04
C GLN A 100 1.87 9.44 -1.73
N THR A 101 1.95 8.78 -0.57
CA THR A 101 0.90 7.84 -0.14
C THR A 101 -0.41 8.56 0.13
N LEU A 102 -0.38 9.63 0.92
CA LEU A 102 -1.59 10.39 1.25
C LEU A 102 -2.17 11.09 0.01
N LEU A 103 -1.31 11.60 -0.88
CA LEU A 103 -1.70 12.22 -2.13
C LEU A 103 -2.42 11.21 -3.04
N GLN A 104 -1.88 9.99 -3.21
CA GLN A 104 -2.53 8.95 -4.02
C GLN A 104 -3.86 8.49 -3.42
N ILE A 105 -3.95 8.32 -2.10
CA ILE A 105 -5.21 7.99 -1.43
C ILE A 105 -6.25 9.11 -1.62
N SER A 106 -5.80 10.36 -1.68
CA SER A 106 -6.63 11.55 -1.93
C SER A 106 -6.85 11.85 -3.42
N GLY A 107 -6.75 10.85 -4.30
CA GLY A 107 -7.06 11.03 -5.72
C GLY A 107 -6.00 11.80 -6.52
N SER A 108 -4.76 11.82 -6.04
CA SER A 108 -3.61 12.48 -6.67
C SER A 108 -3.77 14.00 -6.86
N SER A 109 -4.52 14.66 -5.98
CA SER A 109 -4.76 16.10 -6.03
C SER A 109 -4.54 16.75 -4.67
N ASP A 110 -3.68 17.77 -4.62
CA ASP A 110 -3.44 18.55 -3.39
C ASP A 110 -4.71 19.24 -2.89
N TRP A 111 -5.59 19.64 -3.82
CA TRP A 111 -6.88 20.28 -3.51
C TRP A 111 -7.84 19.37 -2.76
N ILE A 112 -7.71 18.04 -2.91
CA ILE A 112 -8.50 17.04 -2.17
C ILE A 112 -7.72 16.57 -0.93
N LEU A 113 -6.40 16.46 -1.05
CA LEU A 113 -5.53 16.03 0.04
C LEU A 113 -5.68 16.91 1.28
N ILE A 114 -5.56 18.23 1.13
CA ILE A 114 -5.62 19.16 2.26
C ILE A 114 -6.94 19.05 3.03
N PRO A 115 -8.13 19.16 2.40
CA PRO A 115 -9.38 19.02 3.13
C PRO A 115 -9.55 17.62 3.73
N PHE A 116 -9.14 16.55 3.04
CA PHE A 116 -9.23 15.20 3.62
C PHE A 116 -8.31 15.02 4.82
N LEU A 117 -7.13 15.62 4.86
CA LEU A 117 -6.27 15.63 6.05
C LEU A 117 -6.91 16.38 7.21
N ILE A 118 -7.56 17.52 6.96
CA ILE A 118 -8.28 18.25 8.00
C ILE A 118 -9.43 17.39 8.56
N LEU A 119 -10.22 16.77 7.67
CA LEU A 119 -11.29 15.87 8.07
C LEU A 119 -10.78 14.65 8.84
N PHE A 120 -9.67 14.07 8.39
CA PHE A 120 -9.01 12.97 9.09
C PHE A 120 -8.65 13.36 10.53
N LEU A 121 -8.01 14.52 10.74
CA LEU A 121 -7.65 15.00 12.08
C LEU A 121 -8.88 15.28 12.97
N ILE A 122 -9.95 15.85 12.39
CA ILE A 122 -11.21 16.06 13.10
C ILE A 122 -11.86 14.72 13.46
N GLY A 123 -11.81 13.75 12.56
CA GLY A 123 -12.28 12.38 12.75
C GLY A 123 -11.60 11.68 13.92
N VAL A 124 -10.26 11.71 13.95
CA VAL A 124 -9.47 11.19 15.08
C VAL A 124 -9.86 11.88 16.37
N ALA A 125 -9.93 13.22 16.38
CA ALA A 125 -10.24 13.99 17.57
C ALA A 125 -11.66 13.71 18.09
N TYR A 126 -12.63 13.52 17.19
CA TYR A 126 -14.01 13.16 17.54
C TYR A 126 -14.08 11.74 18.07
N THR A 127 -13.51 10.77 17.34
CA THR A 127 -13.47 9.36 17.76
C THR A 127 -12.75 9.21 19.09
N TRP A 128 -11.69 9.97 19.36
CA TRP A 128 -10.96 9.92 20.64
C TRP A 128 -11.81 10.34 21.84
N ARG A 129 -12.78 11.24 21.63
CA ARG A 129 -13.70 11.67 22.70
C ARG A 129 -14.77 10.63 22.99
N GLU A 130 -15.23 9.90 21.96
CA GLU A 130 -16.34 8.96 22.07
C GLU A 130 -15.88 7.51 22.37
N ASP A 131 -14.87 7.03 21.64
CA ASP A 131 -14.31 5.69 21.73
C ASP A 131 -12.78 5.75 21.62
N ARG A 132 -12.11 5.84 22.78
CA ARG A 132 -10.64 5.90 22.85
C ARG A 132 -9.96 4.68 22.25
N ASP A 133 -10.55 3.49 22.41
CA ASP A 133 -9.98 2.26 21.89
C ASP A 133 -10.08 2.21 20.35
N GLY A 134 -11.22 2.67 19.81
CA GLY A 134 -11.43 2.85 18.38
C GLY A 134 -10.47 3.88 17.78
N ALA A 135 -10.31 5.03 18.44
CA ALA A 135 -9.37 6.07 18.00
C ALA A 135 -7.92 5.59 18.06
N LEU A 136 -7.53 4.89 19.12
CA LEU A 136 -6.20 4.28 19.23
C LEU A 136 -5.94 3.31 18.06
N LEU A 137 -6.93 2.49 17.69
CA LEU A 137 -6.81 1.60 16.55
C LEU A 137 -6.58 2.37 15.24
N LEU A 138 -7.36 3.42 14.97
CA LEU A 138 -7.21 4.25 13.77
C LEU A 138 -5.82 4.91 13.71
N ILE A 139 -5.38 5.49 14.83
CA ILE A 139 -4.05 6.12 14.95
C ILE A 139 -2.95 5.09 14.68
N LEU A 140 -3.00 3.92 15.32
CA LEU A 140 -1.98 2.89 15.12
C LEU A 140 -1.97 2.37 13.69
N MET A 141 -3.16 2.17 13.11
CA MET A 141 -3.31 1.70 11.72
C MET A 141 -2.82 2.71 10.69
N MET A 142 -2.86 4.00 10.97
CA MET A 142 -2.30 5.01 10.07
C MET A 142 -0.81 5.25 10.35
N ALA A 143 -0.45 5.53 11.61
CA ALA A 143 0.88 5.98 11.99
C ALA A 143 1.94 4.90 11.85
N LEU A 144 1.67 3.65 12.29
CA LEU A 144 2.71 2.60 12.28
C LEU A 144 3.09 2.17 10.86
N PRO A 145 2.15 1.90 9.93
CA PRO A 145 2.50 1.62 8.55
C PRO A 145 3.27 2.74 7.87
N LEU A 146 2.89 4.00 8.10
CA LEU A 146 3.59 5.16 7.53
C LEU A 146 5.00 5.30 8.11
N ALA A 147 5.16 5.15 9.44
CA ALA A 147 6.45 5.20 10.11
C ALA A 147 7.36 4.03 9.68
N ALA A 148 6.83 2.81 9.64
CA ALA A 148 7.55 1.64 9.14
C ALA A 148 7.99 1.85 7.68
N SER A 149 7.11 2.42 6.86
CA SER A 149 7.43 2.73 5.46
C SER A 149 8.50 3.80 5.33
N LEU A 150 8.46 4.84 6.16
CA LEU A 150 9.48 5.87 6.21
C LEU A 150 10.85 5.27 6.54
N VAL A 151 10.93 4.47 7.61
CA VAL A 151 12.17 3.79 8.02
C VAL A 151 12.67 2.86 6.92
N LEU A 152 11.79 2.03 6.38
CA LEU A 152 12.13 1.01 5.41
C LEU A 152 12.49 1.61 4.04
N SER A 153 11.98 2.80 3.71
CA SER A 153 12.34 3.53 2.49
C SER A 153 13.83 3.89 2.38
N SER A 154 14.55 3.93 3.51
CA SER A 154 16.00 4.14 3.53
C SER A 154 16.80 2.91 3.09
N ARG A 155 16.19 1.72 3.15
CA ARG A 155 16.84 0.41 2.89
C ARG A 155 16.32 -0.29 1.66
N MET A 156 15.08 -0.02 1.28
CA MET A 156 14.48 -0.57 0.08
C MET A 156 13.50 0.44 -0.49
N PRO A 157 13.29 0.41 -1.81
CA PRO A 157 12.38 1.37 -2.40
C PRO A 157 10.92 1.13 -2.04
N MET A 158 10.25 2.20 -1.63
CA MET A 158 8.83 2.16 -1.28
C MET A 158 7.98 2.76 -2.38
N LEU A 159 6.86 2.08 -2.64
CA LEU A 159 5.84 2.52 -3.57
C LEU A 159 4.51 2.63 -2.80
N PRO A 160 3.79 3.76 -2.91
CA PRO A 160 2.52 3.99 -2.24
C PRO A 160 1.50 2.86 -2.35
N ARG A 161 1.48 2.15 -3.48
CA ARG A 161 0.56 1.01 -3.72
C ARG A 161 0.68 -0.11 -2.69
N TYR A 162 1.83 -0.28 -2.02
CA TYR A 162 1.98 -1.30 -0.97
C TYR A 162 1.17 -0.96 0.29
N LEU A 163 0.77 0.31 0.43
CA LEU A 163 -0.03 0.83 1.54
C LEU A 163 -1.51 1.00 1.16
N ILE A 164 -1.98 0.35 0.09
CA ILE A 164 -3.38 0.45 -0.35
C ILE A 164 -4.38 0.02 0.73
N TYR A 165 -3.98 -0.85 1.66
CA TYR A 165 -4.81 -1.26 2.79
C TYR A 165 -5.08 -0.13 3.79
N LEU A 166 -4.36 1.00 3.74
CA LEU A 166 -4.65 2.19 4.54
C LEU A 166 -5.89 2.93 4.07
N LEU A 167 -6.29 2.75 2.81
CA LEU A 167 -7.41 3.43 2.19
C LEU A 167 -8.73 3.29 2.96
N PRO A 168 -9.19 2.07 3.32
CA PRO A 168 -10.39 1.94 4.16
C PRO A 168 -10.25 2.63 5.52
N VAL A 169 -9.07 2.58 6.15
CA VAL A 169 -8.83 3.23 7.45
C VAL A 169 -8.93 4.74 7.32
N TYR A 170 -8.28 5.31 6.30
CA TYR A 170 -8.29 6.74 6.01
C TYR A 170 -9.72 7.27 5.81
N PHE A 171 -10.53 6.56 5.02
CA PHE A 171 -11.90 6.99 4.74
C PHE A 171 -12.87 6.78 5.91
N ILE A 172 -12.69 5.72 6.71
CA ILE A 172 -13.46 5.55 7.95
C ILE A 172 -13.20 6.73 8.88
N ASP A 173 -11.94 7.16 9.00
CA ASP A 173 -11.58 8.26 9.87
C ASP A 173 -12.12 9.60 9.36
N VAL A 174 -11.97 9.89 8.06
CA VAL A 174 -12.59 11.05 7.40
C VAL A 174 -14.12 11.06 7.60
N ALA A 175 -14.78 9.90 7.48
CA ALA A 175 -16.22 9.77 7.71
C ALA A 175 -16.60 10.02 9.18
N SER A 176 -15.74 9.63 10.13
CA SER A 176 -15.96 9.85 11.55
C SER A 176 -15.98 11.33 11.96
N ALA A 177 -15.49 12.24 11.10
CA ALA A 177 -15.61 13.68 11.28
C ALA A 177 -17.05 14.21 11.09
N TYR A 178 -17.94 13.42 10.46
CA TYR A 178 -19.30 13.83 10.12
C TYR A 178 -20.09 14.44 11.29
N PRO A 179 -20.15 13.82 12.49
CA PRO A 179 -20.91 14.40 13.60
C PRO A 179 -20.34 15.74 14.07
N GLY A 180 -19.01 15.90 14.03
CA GLY A 180 -18.34 17.16 14.36
C GLY A 180 -18.69 18.28 13.37
N LEU A 181 -18.71 17.96 12.08
CA LEU A 181 -19.14 18.90 11.03
C LEU A 181 -20.63 19.23 11.12
N TYR A 182 -21.47 18.22 11.35
CA TYR A 182 -22.91 18.40 11.48
C TYR A 182 -23.25 19.29 12.69
N ALA A 183 -22.53 19.15 13.81
CA ALA A 183 -22.71 20.04 14.97
C ALA A 183 -22.40 21.52 14.66
N LEU A 184 -21.44 21.77 13.75
CA LEU A 184 -21.02 23.12 13.36
C LEU A 184 -21.96 23.75 12.33
N VAL A 185 -22.32 23.01 11.27
CA VAL A 185 -23.11 23.53 10.14
C VAL A 185 -24.61 23.39 10.37
N ARG A 186 -25.03 22.40 11.20
CA ARG A 186 -26.42 22.07 11.51
C ARG A 186 -27.32 21.82 10.29
N ASP A 187 -26.71 21.50 9.14
CA ASP A 187 -27.39 21.16 7.90
C ASP A 187 -26.73 19.93 7.26
N GLY A 188 -27.51 18.87 7.06
CA GLY A 188 -27.04 17.64 6.39
C GLY A 188 -26.75 17.84 4.90
N ARG A 189 -27.31 18.88 4.27
CA ARG A 189 -27.07 19.21 2.85
C ARG A 189 -25.62 19.56 2.57
N ALA A 190 -24.91 20.14 3.54
CA ALA A 190 -23.51 20.51 3.40
C ALA A 190 -22.62 19.30 3.10
N VAL A 191 -22.95 18.12 3.63
CA VAL A 191 -22.19 16.89 3.39
C VAL A 191 -22.39 16.38 1.98
N TYR A 192 -23.63 16.40 1.47
CA TYR A 192 -23.89 16.05 0.07
C TYR A 192 -23.19 17.00 -0.90
N LEU A 193 -23.16 18.30 -0.58
CA LEU A 193 -22.42 19.29 -1.37
C LEU A 193 -20.91 19.04 -1.32
N ALA A 194 -20.35 18.68 -0.17
CA ALA A 194 -18.92 18.35 -0.03
C ALA A 194 -18.55 17.10 -0.84
N VAL A 195 -19.39 16.05 -0.80
CA VAL A 195 -19.20 14.84 -1.61
C VAL A 195 -19.28 15.17 -3.10
N ALA A 196 -20.29 15.95 -3.52
CA ALA A 196 -20.43 16.38 -4.91
C ALA A 196 -19.20 17.20 -5.36
N ALA A 197 -18.71 18.12 -4.53
CA ALA A 197 -17.50 18.89 -4.82
C ALA A 197 -16.26 17.99 -4.97
N ALA A 198 -16.06 17.02 -4.06
CA ALA A 198 -14.95 16.09 -4.14
C ALA A 198 -14.99 15.26 -5.44
N VAL A 199 -16.18 14.78 -5.84
CA VAL A 199 -16.37 14.08 -7.12
C VAL A 199 -16.06 14.99 -8.30
N LEU A 200 -16.58 16.22 -8.32
CA LEU A 200 -16.33 17.17 -9.40
C LEU A 200 -14.84 17.52 -9.54
N ILE A 201 -14.12 17.69 -8.43
CA ILE A 201 -12.67 17.96 -8.44
C ILE A 201 -11.88 16.72 -8.87
N GLY A 202 -12.29 15.52 -8.47
CA GLY A 202 -11.60 14.27 -8.80
C GLY A 202 -11.85 13.76 -10.23
N THR A 203 -13.00 14.10 -10.82
CA THR A 203 -13.42 13.57 -12.13
C THR A 203 -12.45 13.88 -13.28
N PRO A 204 -11.90 15.11 -13.44
CA PRO A 204 -10.94 15.39 -14.51
C PRO A 204 -9.67 14.56 -14.42
N PHE A 205 -9.16 14.33 -13.21
CA PHE A 205 -8.01 13.46 -12.99
C PHE A 205 -8.35 12.02 -13.37
N LEU A 206 -9.48 11.48 -12.89
CA LEU A 206 -9.91 10.12 -13.20
C LEU A 206 -10.14 9.92 -14.69
N ALA A 207 -10.81 10.87 -15.36
CA ALA A 207 -11.02 10.84 -16.79
C ALA A 207 -9.66 10.73 -17.51
N THR A 208 -8.74 11.66 -17.24
CA THR A 208 -7.39 11.64 -17.81
C THR A 208 -6.67 10.31 -17.53
N TYR A 209 -6.74 9.82 -16.30
CA TYR A 209 -6.08 8.57 -15.89
C TYR A 209 -6.59 7.35 -16.67
N TYR A 210 -7.90 7.29 -16.95
CA TYR A 210 -8.51 6.16 -17.65
C TYR A 210 -8.61 6.31 -19.17
N THR A 211 -8.53 7.54 -19.71
CA THR A 211 -8.67 7.79 -21.16
C THR A 211 -7.33 8.05 -21.84
N THR A 212 -6.29 8.43 -21.11
CA THR A 212 -4.97 8.65 -21.72
C THR A 212 -4.24 7.30 -21.80
N PRO A 213 -3.76 6.87 -22.99
CA PRO A 213 -2.98 5.64 -23.11
C PRO A 213 -1.70 5.73 -22.27
N GLN A 214 -1.74 5.20 -21.05
CA GLN A 214 -0.60 5.12 -20.13
C GLN A 214 0.21 3.83 -20.34
N LYS A 215 -0.33 2.88 -21.11
CA LYS A 215 0.32 1.61 -21.44
C LYS A 215 0.76 1.66 -22.89
N ASP A 216 2.04 1.37 -23.13
CA ASP A 216 2.56 1.15 -24.48
C ASP A 216 1.62 0.21 -25.24
N ASP A 217 1.35 0.54 -26.51
CA ASP A 217 0.52 -0.30 -27.37
C ASP A 217 1.30 -1.54 -27.80
N TRP A 218 1.39 -2.50 -26.89
CA TRP A 218 2.02 -3.79 -27.15
C TRP A 218 1.32 -4.58 -28.25
N ARG A 219 0.03 -4.31 -28.51
CA ARG A 219 -0.73 -5.00 -29.56
C ARG A 219 -0.38 -4.46 -30.93
N GLY A 220 -0.39 -3.14 -31.09
CA GLY A 220 0.10 -2.47 -32.29
C GLY A 220 1.56 -2.82 -32.56
N PHE A 221 2.41 -2.69 -31.54
CA PHE A 221 3.82 -3.09 -31.63
C PHE A 221 4.01 -4.56 -32.03
N SER A 222 3.26 -5.49 -31.44
CA SER A 222 3.35 -6.91 -31.81
C SER A 222 2.89 -7.18 -33.25
N THR A 223 1.94 -6.40 -33.75
CA THR A 223 1.44 -6.52 -35.13
C THR A 223 2.47 -6.00 -36.12
N GLU A 224 3.10 -4.86 -35.83
CA GLU A 224 4.20 -4.31 -36.63
C GLU A 224 5.42 -5.24 -36.59
N LEU A 225 5.79 -5.73 -35.41
CA LEU A 225 6.90 -6.66 -35.23
C LEU A 225 6.68 -7.95 -36.02
N ALA A 226 5.47 -8.52 -35.99
CA ALA A 226 5.12 -9.70 -36.79
C ALA A 226 5.21 -9.45 -38.31
N GLY A 227 5.02 -8.21 -38.77
CA GLY A 227 5.25 -7.83 -40.16
C GLY A 227 6.72 -7.68 -40.54
N MET A 228 7.61 -7.50 -39.55
CA MET A 228 9.05 -7.29 -39.73
C MET A 228 9.88 -8.55 -39.45
N THR A 229 9.31 -9.56 -38.79
CA THR A 229 10.00 -10.82 -38.43
C THR A 229 9.37 -12.01 -39.14
N GLY A 230 10.17 -12.95 -39.62
CA GLY A 230 9.75 -14.22 -40.21
C GLY A 230 9.77 -15.39 -39.23
N GLU A 231 9.25 -16.54 -39.66
CA GLU A 231 9.41 -17.79 -38.93
C GLU A 231 10.89 -18.14 -38.79
N GLY A 232 11.36 -18.34 -37.55
CA GLY A 232 12.75 -18.65 -37.24
C GLY A 232 13.59 -17.47 -36.73
N ASP A 233 13.06 -16.25 -36.79
CA ASP A 233 13.74 -15.06 -36.26
C ASP A 233 13.72 -15.02 -34.71
N LEU A 234 14.84 -14.60 -34.12
CA LEU A 234 14.97 -14.46 -32.66
C LEU A 234 14.59 -13.05 -32.22
N VAL A 235 13.52 -12.92 -31.44
CA VAL A 235 13.13 -11.65 -30.81
C VAL A 235 13.72 -11.59 -29.39
N VAL A 236 14.67 -10.67 -29.17
CA VAL A 236 15.25 -10.42 -27.84
C VAL A 236 14.58 -9.19 -27.23
N VAL A 237 13.79 -9.39 -26.17
CA VAL A 237 13.16 -8.29 -25.44
C VAL A 237 14.12 -7.78 -24.37
N LEU A 238 14.64 -6.57 -24.56
CA LEU A 238 15.49 -5.92 -23.57
C LEU A 238 14.63 -5.34 -22.42
N PRO A 239 14.96 -5.65 -21.15
CA PRO A 239 14.40 -4.94 -20.01
C PRO A 239 14.62 -3.43 -20.15
N ARG A 240 13.61 -2.62 -19.83
CA ARG A 240 13.65 -1.15 -19.97
C ARG A 240 14.88 -0.48 -19.34
N GLY A 241 15.51 -1.09 -18.34
CA GLY A 241 16.73 -0.57 -17.70
C GLY A 241 18.03 -0.72 -18.51
N LEU A 242 18.06 -1.59 -19.53
CA LEU A 242 19.22 -1.81 -20.40
C LEU A 242 19.16 -0.95 -21.67
N ALA A 243 17.96 -0.74 -22.23
CA ALA A 243 17.77 0.10 -23.43
C ALA A 243 18.20 1.56 -23.24
N GLY A 244 18.11 2.09 -22.00
CA GLY A 244 18.54 3.45 -21.68
C GLY A 244 20.06 3.67 -21.66
N ARG A 245 20.88 2.61 -21.73
CA ARG A 245 22.36 2.71 -21.76
C ARG A 245 22.94 2.68 -23.18
N GLU A 246 22.15 2.34 -24.20
CA GLU A 246 22.63 2.22 -25.59
C GLU A 246 22.52 3.52 -26.40
N HIS A 247 21.74 4.50 -25.95
CA HIS A 247 21.57 5.76 -26.68
C HIS A 247 22.79 6.70 -26.67
N THR A 248 23.86 6.37 -25.93
CA THR A 248 25.13 7.11 -26.00
C THR A 248 26.12 6.56 -27.04
N GLY A 249 25.80 5.49 -27.78
CA GLY A 249 26.78 4.77 -28.60
C GLY A 249 26.48 4.57 -30.09
N CYS A 250 25.34 5.05 -30.63
CA CYS A 250 24.98 4.80 -32.03
C CYS A 250 25.19 6.05 -32.90
N ARG A 251 26.42 6.28 -33.39
CA ARG A 251 26.66 7.11 -34.58
C ARG A 251 26.88 6.18 -35.77
N GLY A 252 25.86 6.01 -36.60
CA GLY A 252 26.05 5.53 -37.97
C GLY A 252 26.66 6.65 -38.80
N ALA A 253 27.83 6.40 -39.38
CA ALA A 253 28.30 7.19 -40.51
C ALA A 253 27.39 6.89 -41.72
N HIS A 254 27.10 7.93 -42.49
CA HIS A 254 26.29 7.94 -43.72
C HIS A 254 26.10 6.58 -44.43
N GLY A 255 24.84 6.15 -44.57
CA GLY A 255 24.40 5.41 -45.77
C GLY A 255 23.85 3.99 -45.62
N ASP A 256 24.10 3.27 -44.52
CA ASP A 256 23.67 1.87 -44.37
C ASP A 256 22.79 1.62 -43.12
N PRO A 257 21.86 0.63 -43.16
CA PRO A 257 21.04 0.26 -42.01
C PRO A 257 21.90 -0.32 -40.88
N PRO A 258 21.66 0.05 -39.60
CA PRO A 258 22.52 -0.36 -38.50
C PRO A 258 22.34 -1.86 -38.19
N LEU A 259 23.39 -2.65 -38.44
CA LEU A 259 23.56 -4.00 -37.90
C LEU A 259 24.20 -3.89 -36.50
N CYS A 260 23.38 -4.02 -35.46
CA CYS A 260 23.87 -4.11 -34.07
C CYS A 260 24.20 -5.57 -33.73
N VAL A 261 25.48 -5.95 -33.80
CA VAL A 261 25.98 -7.22 -33.27
C VAL A 261 26.48 -6.99 -31.84
N GLY A 262 25.70 -7.43 -30.86
CA GLY A 262 26.11 -7.44 -29.45
C GLY A 262 27.07 -8.59 -29.16
N SER A 263 28.38 -8.31 -29.15
CA SER A 263 29.39 -9.23 -28.59
C SER A 263 29.41 -9.10 -27.06
N GLY A 264 28.59 -9.88 -26.37
CA GLY A 264 28.68 -10.04 -24.92
C GLY A 264 29.81 -11.00 -24.55
N ARG A 265 30.91 -10.49 -23.98
CA ARG A 265 31.92 -11.30 -23.29
C ARG A 265 31.36 -11.62 -21.90
N VAL A 266 31.22 -12.91 -21.60
CA VAL A 266 30.85 -13.42 -20.28
C VAL A 266 32.08 -13.37 -19.38
N GLU A 267 32.05 -12.54 -18.34
CA GLU A 267 32.82 -12.69 -17.11
C GLU A 267 31.88 -12.51 -15.91
#